data_AF-M6G7M5-F1
#
_entry.id   AF-M6G7M5-F1
#
_cell.length_a   1.000
_cell.length_b   1.000
_cell.length_c   1.000
_cell.angle_alpha   90.00
_cell.angle_beta   90.00
_cell.angle_gamma   90.00
#
_symmetry.space_group_name_H-M   'P 1'
#
loop_
_entity.id
_entity.type
_entity.pdbx_description
1 polymer ?
#
loop_
_entity_poly.entity_id
_entity_poly.type
_entity_poly.pdbx_seq_one_letter_code
_entity_poly.pdbx_strand_id
1 'polypeptide(L)'
;MLLPEKILVIAGVLNLAYGSFLGFPYALARKKSEFPSRYLQAGHIGALMQGSMLLALVIAFRYANLSETLALIGASLFAISSVFLALKDTINWLQGVKDEFQENPILGKSLGSIGVITNLIGIFVIVYGVFI
;
A
#
# COMPACT_ATOMS: atom_id res chain seq x y z
N MET A 1 1.26 23.09 3.93
CA MET A 1 1.43 21.74 3.33
C MET A 1 0.67 21.73 2.02
N LEU A 2 1.35 21.45 0.91
CA LEU A 2 0.71 21.36 -0.41
C LEU A 2 -0.26 20.16 -0.44
N LEU A 3 -1.29 20.22 -1.28
CA LEU A 3 -2.30 19.17 -1.38
C LEU A 3 -1.70 17.76 -1.65
N PRO A 4 -0.70 17.58 -2.53
CA PRO A 4 -0.07 16.27 -2.76
C PRO A 4 0.58 15.68 -1.51
N GLU A 5 1.31 16.50 -0.75
CA GLU A 5 1.92 16.08 0.52
C GLU A 5 0.84 15.66 1.53
N LYS A 6 -0.28 16.39 1.59
CA LYS A 6 -1.40 16.05 2.48
C LYS A 6 -2.00 14.69 2.15
N ILE A 7 -2.14 14.36 0.87
CA ILE A 7 -2.63 13.05 0.41
C ILE A 7 -1.69 11.94 0.90
N LEU A 8 -0.38 12.11 0.69
CA LEU A 8 0.63 11.14 1.12
C LEU A 8 0.64 10.96 2.64
N VAL A 9 0.54 12.06 3.41
CA VAL A 9 0.46 12.01 4.88
C VAL A 9 -0.78 11.26 5.33
N ILE A 10 -1.96 11.59 4.79
CA ILE A 10 -3.22 10.93 5.17
C ILE A 10 -3.15 9.44 4.84
N ALA A 11 -2.75 9.09 3.62
CA ALA A 11 -2.62 7.70 3.20
C ALA A 11 -1.60 6.95 4.07
N GLY A 12 -0.46 7.56 4.39
CA GLY A 12 0.57 7.00 5.24
C GLY A 12 0.07 6.70 6.65
N VAL A 13 -0.58 7.68 7.30
CA VAL A 13 -1.16 7.53 8.64
C VAL A 13 -2.25 6.46 8.67
N LEU A 14 -3.13 6.43 7.66
CA LEU A 14 -4.18 5.42 7.57
C LEU A 14 -3.59 4.01 7.40
N ASN A 15 -2.53 3.85 6.61
CA ASN A 15 -1.82 2.57 6.47
C ASN A 15 -1.17 2.13 7.79
N LEU A 16 -0.52 3.05 8.52
CA LEU A 16 0.05 2.75 9.83
C LEU A 16 -1.03 2.32 10.84
N ALA A 17 -2.15 3.03 10.88
CA ALA A 17 -3.29 2.67 11.73
C ALA A 17 -3.83 1.29 11.35
N TYR A 18 -4.08 1.07 10.06
CA TYR A 18 -4.59 -0.19 9.52
C TYR A 18 -3.68 -1.38 9.84
N GLY A 19 -2.38 -1.25 9.54
CA GLY A 19 -1.38 -2.26 9.86
C GLY A 19 -1.33 -2.55 11.36
N SER A 20 -1.33 -1.51 12.21
CA SER A 20 -1.35 -1.67 13.66
C SER A 20 -2.60 -2.43 14.15
N PHE A 21 -3.78 -2.12 13.58
CA PHE A 21 -5.01 -2.84 13.90
C PHE A 21 -4.98 -4.30 13.45
N LEU A 22 -4.39 -4.63 12.30
CA LEU A 22 -4.21 -6.02 11.88
C LEU A 22 -3.17 -6.80 12.73
N GLY A 23 -2.35 -6.11 13.53
CA GLY A 23 -1.45 -6.75 14.48
C GLY A 23 -2.21 -7.60 15.52
N PHE A 24 -3.40 -7.16 15.95
CA PHE A 24 -4.22 -7.90 16.92
C PHE A 24 -4.71 -9.27 16.37
N PRO A 25 -5.42 -9.36 15.23
CA PRO A 25 -5.82 -10.63 14.66
C PRO A 25 -4.62 -11.50 14.29
N TYR A 26 -3.51 -10.91 13.81
CA TYR A 26 -2.29 -11.66 13.53
C TYR A 26 -1.70 -12.32 14.79
N ALA A 27 -1.58 -11.56 15.89
CA ALA A 27 -1.10 -12.08 17.17
C ALA A 27 -1.99 -13.19 17.73
N LEU A 28 -3.31 -13.05 17.62
CA LEU A 28 -4.25 -14.10 18.02
C LEU A 28 -4.11 -15.36 17.15
N ALA A 29 -3.91 -15.21 15.84
CA ALA A 29 -3.70 -16.33 14.94
C ALA A 29 -2.37 -17.05 15.22
N ARG A 30 -1.29 -16.32 15.53
CA ARG A 30 0.03 -16.88 15.88
C ARG A 30 0.02 -17.73 17.14
N LYS A 31 -0.90 -17.47 18.08
CA LYS A 31 -1.09 -18.33 19.27
C LYS A 31 -1.64 -19.72 18.91
N LYS A 32 -2.32 -19.84 17.75
CA LYS A 32 -2.96 -21.09 17.31
C LYS A 32 -2.11 -21.86 16.31
N SER A 33 -1.32 -21.17 15.49
CA SER A 33 -0.44 -21.80 14.51
C SER A 33 0.89 -21.07 14.36
N GLU A 34 1.96 -21.83 14.11
CA GLU A 34 3.30 -21.26 13.86
C GLU A 34 3.32 -20.34 12.64
N PHE A 35 2.61 -20.74 11.59
CA PHE A 35 2.44 -19.96 10.37
C PHE A 35 0.94 -19.84 10.10
N PRO A 36 0.29 -18.72 10.49
CA PRO A 36 -1.11 -18.48 10.18
C PRO A 36 -1.23 -18.08 8.71
N SER A 37 -2.16 -17.18 8.36
CA SER A 37 -2.27 -16.73 6.97
C SER A 37 -1.12 -15.79 6.58
N ARG A 38 -0.45 -16.11 5.47
CA ARG A 38 0.53 -15.21 4.83
C ARG A 38 -0.08 -13.86 4.45
N TYR A 39 -1.37 -13.83 4.11
CA TYR A 39 -2.04 -12.60 3.70
C TYR A 39 -2.48 -11.76 4.91
N LEU A 40 -2.75 -12.40 6.06
CA LEU A 40 -2.90 -11.65 7.31
C LEU A 40 -1.57 -11.02 7.73
N GLN A 41 -0.47 -11.75 7.60
CA GLN A 41 0.87 -11.20 7.84
C GLN A 41 1.20 -10.06 6.86
N ALA A 42 0.89 -10.23 5.57
CA ALA A 42 1.08 -9.21 4.55
C ALA A 42 0.20 -7.97 4.81
N GLY A 43 -1.06 -8.15 5.17
CA GLY A 43 -1.93 -7.05 5.56
C GLY A 43 -1.40 -6.27 6.77
N HIS A 44 -0.83 -6.96 7.77
CA HIS A 44 -0.21 -6.31 8.92
C HIS A 44 1.10 -5.58 8.56
N ILE A 45 2.11 -6.33 8.13
CA ILE A 45 3.48 -5.80 7.91
C ILE A 45 3.55 -4.96 6.64
N GLY A 46 2.90 -5.41 5.57
CA GLY A 46 2.85 -4.69 4.30
C GLY A 46 2.22 -3.30 4.45
N ALA A 47 1.12 -3.18 5.21
CA ALA A 47 0.52 -1.87 5.48
C ALA A 47 1.43 -0.98 6.34
N LEU A 48 2.13 -1.51 7.35
CA LEU A 48 3.09 -0.73 8.13
C LEU A 48 4.22 -0.18 7.24
N MET A 49 4.80 -1.04 6.39
CA MET A 49 5.84 -0.65 5.44
C MET A 49 5.33 0.39 4.43
N GLN A 50 4.14 0.17 3.86
CA GLN A 50 3.50 1.11 2.94
C GLN A 50 3.25 2.45 3.60
N GLY A 51 2.80 2.46 4.85
CA GLY A 51 2.61 3.68 5.64
C GLY A 51 3.90 4.48 5.78
N SER A 52 4.99 3.83 6.18
CA SER A 52 6.30 4.48 6.28
C SER A 52 6.82 5.00 4.94
N MET A 53 6.67 4.22 3.86
CA MET A 53 7.08 4.64 2.51
C MET A 53 6.30 5.87 2.04
N LEU A 54 4.97 5.91 2.25
CA LEU A 54 4.13 7.05 1.88
C LEU A 54 4.53 8.32 2.65
N LEU A 55 4.84 8.20 3.94
CA LEU A 55 5.32 9.33 4.75
C LEU A 55 6.70 9.81 4.29
N ALA A 56 7.60 8.90 3.91
CA ALA A 56 8.91 9.26 3.38
C ALA A 56 8.79 9.96 2.00
N LEU A 57 7.84 9.55 1.16
CA LEU A 57 7.58 10.19 -0.13
C LEU A 57 7.21 11.66 -0.01
N VAL A 58 6.67 12.12 1.12
CA VAL A 58 6.43 13.55 1.37
C VAL A 58 7.71 14.37 1.20
N ILE A 59 8.85 13.82 1.63
CA ILE A 59 10.16 14.46 1.47
C ILE A 59 10.58 14.43 0.00
N ALA A 60 10.45 13.27 -0.67
CA ALA A 60 10.80 13.15 -2.09
C ALA A 60 10.01 14.15 -2.96
N PHE A 61 8.71 14.31 -2.72
CA PHE A 61 7.85 15.25 -3.44
C PHE A 61 8.23 16.72 -3.24
N ARG A 62 8.89 17.07 -2.13
CA ARG A 62 9.39 18.44 -1.89
C ARG A 62 10.63 18.77 -2.70
N TYR A 63 11.43 17.76 -3.03
CA TYR A 63 12.67 17.92 -3.80
C TYR A 63 12.50 17.58 -5.28
N ALA A 64 11.34 17.06 -5.67
CA ALA A 64 11.03 16.76 -7.06
C ALA A 64 10.57 18.01 -7.81
N ASN A 65 11.11 18.23 -9.01
CA ASN A 65 10.71 19.27 -9.94
C ASN A 65 9.45 18.86 -10.71
N LEU A 66 8.33 18.80 -10.00
CA LEU A 66 7.03 18.43 -10.57
C LEU A 66 6.13 19.65 -10.70
N SER A 67 5.39 19.71 -11.81
CA SER A 67 4.22 20.59 -11.87
C SER A 67 3.20 20.18 -10.81
N GLU A 68 2.37 21.11 -10.36
CA GLU A 68 1.33 20.85 -9.36
C GLU A 68 0.41 19.68 -9.76
N THR A 69 0.04 19.62 -11.05
CA THR A 69 -0.79 18.55 -11.60
C THR A 69 -0.10 17.18 -11.54
N LEU A 70 1.18 17.09 -11.92
CA LEU A 70 1.93 15.83 -11.87
C LEU A 70 2.14 15.37 -10.42
N ALA A 71 2.43 16.30 -9.51
CA ALA A 71 2.52 15.99 -8.09
C ALA A 71 1.19 15.46 -7.54
N LEU A 72 0.06 16.08 -7.90
CA LEU A 72 -1.26 15.61 -7.49
C LEU A 72 -1.58 14.20 -8.01
N ILE A 73 -1.28 13.94 -9.30
CA ILE A 73 -1.46 12.63 -9.92
C ILE A 73 -0.59 11.59 -9.21
N GLY A 74 0.71 11.85 -9.04
CA GLY A 74 1.64 10.93 -8.39
C GLY A 74 1.22 10.57 -6.96
N ALA A 75 0.91 11.57 -6.14
CA ALA A 75 0.45 11.36 -4.77
C ALA A 75 -0.85 10.55 -4.70
N SER A 76 -1.80 10.85 -5.60
CA SER A 76 -3.08 10.13 -5.68
C SER A 76 -2.90 8.68 -6.09
N LEU A 77 -2.02 8.41 -7.06
CA LEU A 77 -1.69 7.05 -7.51
C LEU A 77 -1.06 6.22 -6.39
N PHE A 78 -0.16 6.80 -5.60
CA PHE A 78 0.40 6.12 -4.42
C PHE A 78 -0.66 5.83 -3.35
N ALA A 79 -1.56 6.77 -3.08
CA ALA A 79 -2.66 6.56 -2.14
C ALA A 79 -3.60 5.45 -2.61
N ILE A 80 -4.05 5.49 -3.88
CA ILE A 80 -4.89 4.45 -4.50
C ILE A 80 -4.18 3.10 -4.43
N SER A 81 -2.91 3.04 -4.84
CA SER A 81 -2.10 1.83 -4.78
C SER A 81 -2.13 1.20 -3.39
N SER A 82 -1.89 2.00 -2.35
CA SER A 82 -1.86 1.51 -0.97
C SER A 82 -3.20 0.90 -0.52
N VAL A 83 -4.31 1.51 -0.92
CA VAL A 83 -5.66 1.00 -0.62
C VAL A 83 -5.89 -0.34 -1.29
N PHE A 84 -5.59 -0.45 -2.59
CA PHE A 84 -5.82 -1.68 -3.35
C PHE A 84 -4.92 -2.83 -2.91
N LEU A 85 -3.67 -2.56 -2.54
CA LEU A 85 -2.77 -3.57 -1.99
C LEU A 85 -3.25 -4.06 -0.62
N ALA A 86 -3.66 -3.15 0.28
CA ALA A 86 -4.23 -3.53 1.58
C ALA A 86 -5.52 -4.35 1.42
N LEU A 87 -6.43 -3.92 0.53
CA LEU A 87 -7.67 -4.65 0.24
C LEU A 87 -7.40 -6.04 -0.32
N LYS A 88 -6.45 -6.16 -1.23
CA LYS A 88 -6.03 -7.44 -1.82
C LYS A 88 -5.58 -8.43 -0.75
N ASP A 89 -4.69 -8.03 0.14
CA ASP A 89 -4.22 -8.91 1.21
C ASP A 89 -5.32 -9.21 2.24
N THR A 90 -6.18 -8.23 2.55
CA THR A 90 -7.36 -8.45 3.41
C THR A 90 -8.29 -9.51 2.84
N ILE A 91 -8.65 -9.37 1.56
CA ILE A 91 -9.60 -10.26 0.89
C ILE A 91 -9.02 -11.66 0.76
N ASN A 92 -7.75 -11.78 0.35
CA ASN A 92 -7.09 -13.08 0.28
C ASN A 92 -7.01 -13.76 1.65
N TRP A 93 -6.78 -12.99 2.73
CA TRP A 93 -6.86 -13.53 4.08
C TRP A 93 -8.27 -14.02 4.44
N LEU A 94 -9.30 -13.18 4.23
CA LEU A 94 -10.69 -13.53 4.56
C LEU A 94 -11.22 -14.70 3.72
N GLN A 95 -10.73 -14.88 2.50
CA GLN A 95 -11.06 -16.00 1.63
C GLN A 95 -10.24 -17.27 1.95
N GLY A 96 -9.28 -17.20 2.86
CA GLY A 96 -8.43 -18.34 3.21
C GLY A 96 -7.46 -18.77 2.12
N VAL A 97 -7.15 -17.88 1.16
CA VAL A 97 -6.20 -18.14 0.07
C VAL A 97 -4.84 -18.47 0.69
N LYS A 98 -4.19 -19.51 0.19
CA LYS A 98 -2.83 -19.94 0.60
C LYS A 98 -1.80 -19.56 -0.44
N ASP A 99 -2.13 -19.73 -1.71
CA ASP A 99 -1.28 -19.36 -2.83
C ASP A 99 -2.09 -18.71 -3.95
N GLU A 100 -1.91 -17.40 -4.13
CA GLU A 100 -2.65 -16.60 -5.11
C GLU A 100 -2.28 -16.96 -6.55
N PHE A 101 -1.09 -17.53 -6.79
CA PHE A 101 -0.67 -17.93 -8.14
C PHE A 101 -1.23 -19.28 -8.54
N GLN A 102 -1.46 -20.18 -7.57
CA GLN A 102 -2.07 -21.49 -7.80
C GLN A 102 -3.60 -21.40 -7.81
N GLU A 103 -4.17 -20.72 -6.81
CA GLU A 103 -5.63 -20.63 -6.61
C GLU A 103 -6.29 -19.57 -7.51
N ASN A 104 -5.50 -18.61 -8.00
CA ASN A 104 -5.92 -17.57 -8.95
C ASN A 104 -7.24 -16.85 -8.53
N PRO A 105 -7.35 -16.34 -7.30
CA PRO A 105 -8.56 -15.69 -6.81
C PRO A 105 -8.84 -14.41 -7.60
N ILE A 106 -10.00 -14.34 -8.27
CA ILE A 106 -10.33 -13.25 -9.20
C ILE A 106 -10.27 -11.88 -8.50
N LEU A 107 -10.82 -11.78 -7.29
CA LEU A 107 -10.88 -10.52 -6.55
C LEU A 107 -9.50 -10.07 -6.08
N GLY A 108 -8.76 -10.95 -5.38
CA GLY A 108 -7.40 -10.66 -4.92
C GLY A 108 -6.49 -10.24 -6.05
N LYS A 109 -6.48 -11.01 -7.14
CA LYS A 109 -5.64 -10.72 -8.31
C LYS A 109 -5.99 -9.39 -8.98
N SER A 110 -7.26 -9.10 -9.15
CA SER A 110 -7.70 -7.84 -9.78
C SER A 110 -7.31 -6.63 -8.93
N LEU A 111 -7.52 -6.71 -7.62
CA LEU A 111 -7.14 -5.65 -6.69
C LEU A 111 -5.63 -5.45 -6.65
N GLY A 112 -4.86 -6.54 -6.56
CA GLY A 112 -3.40 -6.50 -6.59
C GLY A 112 -2.87 -5.88 -7.87
N SER A 113 -3.45 -6.23 -9.02
CA SER A 113 -3.04 -5.68 -10.32
C SER A 113 -3.24 -4.17 -10.39
N ILE A 114 -4.41 -3.67 -9.95
CA ILE A 114 -4.67 -2.22 -9.87
C ILE A 114 -3.67 -1.56 -8.93
N GLY A 115 -3.44 -2.16 -7.75
CA GLY A 115 -2.50 -1.67 -6.77
C GLY A 115 -1.07 -1.53 -7.31
N VAL A 116 -0.59 -2.54 -8.04
CA VAL A 116 0.75 -2.55 -8.65
C VAL A 116 0.85 -1.56 -9.81
N ILE A 117 -0.11 -1.54 -10.73
CA ILE A 117 -0.08 -0.65 -11.89
C ILE A 117 -0.06 0.81 -11.45
N THR A 118 -0.95 1.18 -10.53
CA THR A 118 -0.99 2.55 -10.00
C THR A 118 0.29 2.89 -9.23
N ASN A 119 0.88 1.95 -8.50
CA ASN A 119 2.18 2.14 -7.85
C ASN A 119 3.27 2.49 -8.86
N LEU A 120 3.40 1.67 -9.92
CA LEU A 120 4.44 1.81 -10.93
C LEU A 120 4.34 3.15 -11.66
N ILE A 121 3.12 3.60 -11.98
CA ILE A 121 2.91 4.93 -12.58
C ILE A 121 3.30 6.02 -11.58
N GLY A 122 2.95 5.90 -10.31
CA GLY A 122 3.37 6.84 -9.26
C GLY A 122 4.89 6.90 -9.10
N ILE A 123 5.57 5.75 -9.12
CA ILE A 123 7.03 5.63 -9.11
C ILE A 123 7.63 6.32 -10.31
N PHE A 124 7.09 6.10 -11.51
CA PHE A 124 7.57 6.78 -12.71
C PHE A 124 7.48 8.30 -12.58
N VAL A 125 6.35 8.82 -12.06
CA VAL A 125 6.17 10.27 -11.84
C VAL A 125 7.21 10.83 -10.87
N ILE A 126 7.41 10.20 -9.71
CA ILE A 126 8.35 10.74 -8.72
C ILE A 126 9.81 10.60 -9.18
N VAL A 127 10.16 9.49 -9.85
CA VAL A 127 11.50 9.30 -10.43
C VAL A 127 11.76 10.36 -11.50
N TYR A 128 10.81 10.58 -12.42
CA TYR A 128 10.89 11.65 -13.41
C TYR A 128 11.14 13.01 -12.75
N GLY A 129 10.38 13.35 -11.71
CA GLY A 129 10.52 14.62 -11.01
C GLY A 129 11.81 14.75 -10.19
N VAL A 130 12.43 13.66 -9.75
CA VAL A 130 13.71 13.73 -9.01
C VAL A 130 14.91 13.93 -9.95
N PHE A 131 14.85 13.37 -11.16
CA PHE A 131 15.99 13.38 -12.09
C PHE A 131 15.96 14.51 -13.13
N ILE A 132 14.86 15.25 -13.23
CA ILE A 132 14.68 16.41 -14.12
C ILE A 132 14.46 17.65 -13.27
#